data_AF-A0A843FW32-F1
#
_entry.id   AF-A0A843FW32-F1
#
_cell.length_a   1.000
_cell.length_b   1.000
_cell.length_c   1.000
_cell.angle_alpha   90.00
_cell.angle_beta   90.00
_cell.angle_gamma   90.00
#
_symmetry.space_group_name_H-M   'P 1'
#
loop_
_entity.id
_entity.type
_entity.pdbx_description
1 polymer ?
#
loop_
_entity_poly.entity_id
_entity_poly.type
_entity_poly.pdbx_seq_one_letter_code
_entity_poly.pdbx_strand_id
1 'polypeptide(L)'
;MKIKHCLLISLLLLLLLMIPASFAAADDSIILNDNNEINYETNTEINEITDSIDDETVDAIEIDEDDGLKSNSGSNSNENGLGNIDDEILAEGNSQNQGDIYTEYSDYINLKSEMLTYDFNISDSNTIFVNSSYVGDEELGTQSNPFKTISSAYNYFNNDTNSKTNIFLADGTYTVSGRMTITKNLNLIGQSTLNTIIDGEANRYNNGIFFISPPLAYYAISPLVNFVNITFTRGNSYYGGAVYINQSAVNFVYTRFKNNYAKDYVYYYEQKTYPASGGAIYNDKGFVRIYNSVFEGNTANGSSDA
;
A
#
# COMPACT_ATOMS: atom_id res chain seq x y z
N MET A 1 -43.83 -17.59 13.89
CA MET A 1 -43.50 -17.62 12.43
C MET A 1 -42.94 -16.31 11.85
N LYS A 2 -42.99 -15.15 12.53
CA LYS A 2 -42.62 -13.85 11.94
C LYS A 2 -41.11 -13.52 11.97
N ILE A 3 -40.34 -14.06 12.91
CA ILE A 3 -38.90 -13.75 13.08
C ILE A 3 -38.05 -14.28 11.92
N LYS A 4 -38.37 -15.45 11.36
CA LYS A 4 -37.61 -16.03 10.23
C LYS A 4 -37.68 -15.18 8.96
N HIS A 5 -38.78 -14.44 8.75
CA HIS A 5 -38.96 -13.61 7.57
C HIS A 5 -38.17 -12.29 7.67
N CYS A 6 -38.10 -11.68 8.86
CA CYS A 6 -37.27 -10.47 9.04
C CYS A 6 -35.77 -10.76 8.84
N LEU A 7 -35.28 -11.92 9.27
CA LEU A 7 -33.87 -12.27 9.11
C LEU A 7 -33.52 -12.55 7.64
N LEU A 8 -34.44 -13.17 6.89
CA LEU A 8 -34.27 -13.40 5.46
C LEU A 8 -34.28 -12.08 4.65
N ILE A 9 -35.18 -11.16 4.99
CA ILE A 9 -35.27 -9.84 4.34
C ILE A 9 -34.02 -9.00 4.63
N SER A 10 -33.52 -9.02 5.88
CA SER A 10 -32.30 -8.31 6.25
C SER A 10 -31.07 -8.87 5.51
N LEU A 11 -30.97 -10.19 5.38
CA LEU A 11 -29.90 -10.84 4.62
C LEU A 11 -29.98 -10.50 3.12
N LEU A 12 -31.18 -10.43 2.55
CA LEU A 12 -31.38 -10.07 1.13
C LEU A 12 -30.99 -8.61 0.86
N LEU A 13 -31.32 -7.68 1.78
CA LEU A 13 -30.91 -6.28 1.71
C LEU A 13 -29.40 -6.11 1.84
N LEU A 14 -28.75 -6.87 2.71
CA LEU A 14 -27.29 -6.89 2.84
C LEU A 14 -26.62 -7.40 1.56
N LEU A 15 -27.19 -8.42 0.92
CA LEU A 15 -26.71 -8.93 -0.37
C LEU A 15 -26.87 -7.92 -1.51
N LEU A 16 -27.97 -7.16 -1.53
CA LEU A 16 -28.22 -6.09 -2.52
C LEU A 16 -27.24 -4.91 -2.35
N LEU A 17 -26.83 -4.60 -1.13
CA LEU A 17 -25.81 -3.57 -0.85
C LEU A 17 -24.37 -4.04 -1.16
N MET A 18 -24.17 -5.35 -1.29
CA MET A 18 -22.88 -5.95 -1.65
C MET A 18 -22.73 -6.21 -3.15
N ILE A 19 -23.72 -5.85 -3.98
CA ILE A 19 -23.54 -5.86 -5.43
C ILE A 19 -22.66 -4.65 -5.76
N PRO A 20 -21.37 -4.84 -6.16
CA PRO A 20 -20.58 -3.72 -6.62
C PRO A 20 -21.33 -3.09 -7.78
N ALA A 21 -21.42 -1.75 -7.79
CA ALA A 21 -21.97 -1.02 -8.92
C ALA A 21 -21.18 -1.44 -10.16
N SER A 22 -21.72 -2.40 -10.91
CA SER A 22 -21.14 -2.83 -12.16
C SER A 22 -21.16 -1.60 -13.04
N PHE A 23 -20.00 -1.25 -13.60
CA PHE A 23 -19.90 -0.25 -14.65
C PHE A 23 -20.90 -0.65 -15.74
N ALA A 24 -22.05 0.02 -15.78
CA ALA A 24 -22.95 -0.10 -16.90
C ALA A 24 -22.17 0.47 -18.08
N ALA A 25 -21.83 -0.38 -19.04
CA ALA A 25 -21.37 0.08 -20.33
C ALA A 25 -22.45 1.07 -20.81
N ALA A 26 -22.06 2.33 -21.03
CA ALA A 26 -22.93 3.26 -21.70
C ALA A 26 -23.26 2.64 -23.06
N ASP A 27 -24.55 2.46 -23.35
CA ASP A 27 -25.00 2.17 -24.69
C ASP A 27 -24.48 3.29 -25.60
N ASP A 28 -23.47 2.97 -26.41
CA ASP A 28 -23.02 3.81 -27.51
C ASP A 28 -24.21 4.00 -28.46
N SER A 29 -24.87 5.14 -28.32
CA SER A 29 -25.75 5.62 -29.38
C SER A 29 -24.85 6.05 -30.53
N ILE A 30 -24.76 5.17 -31.53
CA ILE A 30 -24.14 5.45 -32.83
C ILE A 30 -24.89 6.65 -33.43
N ILE A 31 -24.26 7.83 -33.38
CA ILE A 31 -24.65 8.97 -34.20
C ILE A 31 -23.95 8.77 -35.54
N LEU A 32 -24.66 8.21 -36.52
CA LEU A 32 -24.30 8.32 -37.93
C LEU A 32 -24.48 9.78 -38.34
N ASN A 33 -23.38 10.54 -38.35
CA ASN A 33 -23.37 11.85 -38.99
C ASN A 33 -22.82 11.68 -40.41
N ASP A 34 -23.74 11.59 -41.36
CA ASP A 34 -23.46 11.73 -42.78
C ASP A 34 -22.96 13.15 -43.07
N ASN A 35 -21.89 13.23 -43.87
CA ASN A 35 -21.34 14.40 -44.55
C ASN A 35 -20.44 15.32 -43.71
N ASN A 36 -19.12 15.09 -43.79
CA ASN A 36 -18.21 16.16 -44.21
C ASN A 36 -16.84 15.63 -44.66
N GLU A 37 -16.33 16.24 -45.72
CA GLU A 37 -15.10 15.94 -46.44
C GLU A 37 -13.86 15.87 -45.53
N ILE A 38 -13.08 14.78 -45.69
CA ILE A 38 -11.71 14.69 -45.16
C ILE A 38 -10.78 15.24 -46.25
N ASN A 39 -10.25 16.44 -45.99
CA ASN A 39 -9.15 17.02 -46.76
C ASN A 39 -7.83 16.43 -46.24
N TYR A 40 -7.08 15.75 -47.11
CA TYR A 40 -5.73 15.27 -46.81
C TYR A 40 -4.73 16.38 -47.14
N GLU A 41 -4.18 17.04 -46.11
CA GLU A 41 -2.92 17.78 -46.25
C GLU A 41 -1.80 16.99 -45.58
N THR A 42 -0.99 16.35 -46.43
CA THR A 42 0.35 15.88 -46.12
C THR A 42 1.29 17.08 -46.05
N ASN A 43 1.98 17.28 -44.93
CA ASN A 43 3.23 18.04 -44.92
C ASN A 43 4.27 17.40 -44.02
N THR A 44 5.22 16.78 -44.73
CA THR A 44 6.62 16.51 -44.45
C THR A 44 7.30 17.58 -43.59
N GLU A 45 8.11 17.16 -42.61
CA GLU A 45 9.50 17.63 -42.48
C GLU A 45 10.30 16.68 -41.57
N ILE A 46 11.23 15.98 -42.19
CA ILE A 46 12.30 15.19 -41.60
C ILE A 46 13.44 16.18 -41.34
N ASN A 47 13.85 16.33 -40.08
CA ASN A 47 15.14 16.95 -39.76
C ASN A 47 16.07 15.89 -39.18
N GLU A 48 17.02 15.49 -40.03
CA GLU A 48 18.28 14.87 -39.67
C GLU A 48 19.08 15.84 -38.78
N ILE A 49 19.58 15.35 -37.64
CA ILE A 49 20.77 15.92 -37.01
C ILE A 49 21.73 14.77 -36.75
N THR A 50 22.73 14.73 -37.63
CA THR A 50 24.04 14.10 -37.47
C THR A 50 24.92 14.91 -36.52
N ASP A 51 26.05 14.31 -36.14
CA ASP A 51 27.22 14.83 -35.40
C ASP A 51 27.17 14.63 -33.88
N SER A 52 28.22 14.14 -33.21
CA SER A 52 29.56 13.73 -33.63
C SER A 52 30.15 12.86 -32.50
N ILE A 53 30.99 11.90 -32.90
CA ILE A 53 31.83 11.07 -32.03
C ILE A 53 33.13 11.84 -31.79
N ASP A 54 33.45 12.11 -30.53
CA ASP A 54 34.81 12.35 -29.99
C ASP A 54 34.82 11.55 -28.68
N ASP A 55 35.45 10.37 -28.54
CA ASP A 55 36.88 10.05 -28.58
C ASP A 55 37.76 10.98 -27.74
N GLU A 56 37.75 10.78 -26.42
CA GLU A 56 38.99 10.88 -25.64
C GLU A 56 39.10 9.74 -24.62
N THR A 57 40.31 9.23 -24.61
CA THR A 57 40.88 8.06 -23.97
C THR A 57 41.34 8.31 -22.52
N VAL A 58 41.48 7.20 -21.77
CA VAL A 58 42.48 6.96 -20.69
C VAL A 58 42.16 7.65 -19.34
N ASP A 59 41.91 6.91 -18.25
CA ASP A 59 42.99 6.40 -17.39
C ASP A 59 42.68 5.04 -16.74
N ALA A 60 43.71 4.20 -16.72
CA ALA A 60 43.76 2.94 -16.01
C ALA A 60 43.87 3.17 -14.51
N ILE A 61 42.96 2.56 -13.74
CA ILE A 61 43.08 2.49 -12.28
C ILE A 61 43.90 1.23 -11.96
N GLU A 62 45.13 1.45 -11.49
CA GLU A 62 45.95 0.44 -10.83
C GLU A 62 45.23 -0.07 -9.57
N ILE A 63 45.03 -1.39 -9.50
CA ILE A 63 44.55 -2.08 -8.31
C ILE A 63 45.79 -2.44 -7.50
N ASP A 64 45.99 -1.73 -6.39
CA ASP A 64 46.98 -2.10 -5.37
C ASP A 64 46.48 -3.36 -4.65
N GLU A 65 47.20 -4.46 -4.85
CA GLU A 65 47.17 -5.63 -3.98
C GLU A 65 48.05 -5.30 -2.76
N ASP A 66 47.45 -5.05 -1.59
CA ASP A 66 48.23 -5.21 -0.35
C ASP A 66 47.41 -5.55 0.91
N ASP A 67 47.96 -6.54 1.61
CA ASP A 67 47.93 -6.82 3.04
C ASP A 67 46.63 -7.13 3.79
N GLY A 68 46.30 -8.43 3.77
CA GLY A 68 46.52 -9.30 4.94
C GLY A 68 46.12 -8.79 6.33
N LEU A 69 44.95 -9.22 6.82
CA LEU A 69 44.69 -9.28 8.27
C LEU A 69 44.19 -10.65 8.74
N LYS A 70 45.02 -11.16 9.65
CA LYS A 70 45.03 -12.44 10.35
C LYS A 70 43.72 -12.74 11.08
N SER A 71 43.29 -14.00 10.94
CA SER A 71 42.42 -14.71 11.87
C SER A 71 42.99 -14.70 13.29
N ASN A 72 42.20 -14.25 14.27
CA ASN A 72 42.48 -14.49 15.68
C ASN A 72 41.47 -15.48 16.26
N SER A 73 41.94 -16.69 16.52
CA SER A 73 41.26 -17.73 17.26
C SER A 73 41.19 -17.36 18.74
N GLY A 74 40.00 -17.11 19.26
CA GLY A 74 39.74 -16.91 20.68
C GLY A 74 38.73 -17.94 21.18
N SER A 75 39.20 -19.16 21.40
CA SER A 75 38.48 -20.18 22.17
C SER A 75 38.30 -19.68 23.60
N ASN A 76 37.06 -19.59 24.09
CA ASN A 76 36.83 -19.55 25.53
C ASN A 76 35.59 -20.37 25.89
N SER A 77 35.86 -21.62 26.19
CA SER A 77 35.00 -22.54 26.94
C SER A 77 34.84 -22.02 28.36
N ASN A 78 33.60 -21.80 28.79
CA ASN A 78 33.26 -21.86 30.21
C ASN A 78 31.96 -22.67 30.36
N GLU A 79 32.17 -23.96 30.63
CA GLU A 79 31.24 -24.80 31.38
C GLU A 79 31.06 -24.21 32.79
N ASN A 80 29.82 -24.22 33.29
CA ASN A 80 29.39 -24.21 34.71
C ASN A 80 27.94 -23.68 34.73
N GLY A 81 26.91 -24.34 35.25
CA GLY A 81 26.77 -25.64 35.88
C GLY A 81 25.27 -25.87 36.03
N LEU A 82 24.81 -27.08 35.75
CA LEU A 82 23.45 -27.53 36.01
C LEU A 82 23.30 -27.73 37.52
N GLY A 83 22.64 -26.77 38.17
CA GLY A 83 22.22 -26.89 39.56
C GLY A 83 20.92 -27.68 39.65
N ASN A 84 20.98 -28.80 40.36
CA ASN A 84 19.85 -29.62 40.79
C ASN A 84 18.76 -28.76 41.44
N ILE A 85 17.52 -28.93 40.99
CA ILE A 85 16.33 -28.49 41.73
C ILE A 85 15.81 -29.73 42.43
N ASP A 86 16.00 -29.76 43.75
CA ASP A 86 15.43 -30.75 44.64
C ASP A 86 13.92 -30.52 44.74
N ASP A 87 13.16 -31.56 44.41
CA ASP A 87 11.77 -31.73 44.80
C ASP A 87 11.72 -32.08 46.29
N GLU A 88 11.30 -31.15 47.16
CA GLU A 88 10.57 -31.55 48.35
C GLU A 88 9.52 -30.50 48.78
N ILE A 89 8.29 -30.99 48.79
CA ILE A 89 7.03 -30.34 49.10
C ILE A 89 6.90 -30.14 50.61
N LEU A 90 6.57 -28.93 51.06
CA LEU A 90 5.73 -28.75 52.26
C LEU A 90 4.74 -27.60 52.06
N ALA A 91 3.48 -28.01 51.98
CA ALA A 91 2.31 -27.18 52.11
C ALA A 91 2.18 -26.68 53.56
N GLU A 92 1.88 -25.39 53.73
CA GLU A 92 0.90 -24.92 54.72
C GLU A 92 0.45 -23.51 54.34
N GLY A 93 -0.87 -23.30 54.40
CA GLY A 93 -1.55 -22.25 53.65
C GLY A 93 -1.48 -20.87 54.27
N ASN A 94 -1.66 -19.87 53.41
CA ASN A 94 -2.53 -18.75 53.76
C ASN A 94 -3.24 -18.20 52.53
N SER A 95 -4.56 -18.11 52.66
CA SER A 95 -5.51 -17.68 51.65
C SER A 95 -5.42 -16.17 51.43
N GLN A 96 -4.74 -15.75 50.36
CA GLN A 96 -5.03 -14.52 49.62
C GLN A 96 -4.77 -14.73 48.12
N ASN A 97 -5.59 -15.57 47.49
CA ASN A 97 -5.74 -15.57 46.03
C ASN A 97 -6.91 -14.66 45.65
N GLN A 98 -6.63 -13.36 45.61
CA GLN A 98 -7.48 -12.39 44.93
C GLN A 98 -6.53 -11.40 44.23
N GLY A 99 -6.29 -11.63 42.95
CA GLY A 99 -5.35 -10.84 42.15
C GLY A 99 -5.22 -11.42 40.75
N ASP A 100 -6.07 -10.92 39.86
CA ASP A 100 -5.82 -10.80 38.42
C ASP A 100 -5.79 -12.09 37.60
N ILE A 101 -6.95 -12.75 37.54
CA ILE A 101 -7.31 -13.51 36.34
C ILE A 101 -7.59 -12.48 35.24
N TYR A 102 -6.65 -12.37 34.30
CA TYR A 102 -6.68 -11.56 33.09
C TYR A 102 -8.09 -11.40 32.50
N THR A 103 -8.63 -10.19 32.64
CA THR A 103 -9.85 -9.70 31.97
C THR A 103 -9.66 -9.46 30.46
N GLU A 104 -8.54 -9.88 29.86
CA GLU A 104 -8.25 -9.70 28.43
C GLU A 104 -9.20 -10.47 27.48
N TYR A 105 -9.98 -11.43 27.99
CA TYR A 105 -10.95 -12.17 27.15
C TYR A 105 -12.31 -11.47 27.00
N SER A 106 -12.71 -10.59 27.91
CA SER A 106 -13.96 -9.81 27.74
C SER A 106 -13.79 -8.67 26.74
N ASP A 107 -12.56 -8.16 26.58
CA ASP A 107 -12.23 -7.13 25.59
C ASP A 107 -12.26 -7.69 24.16
N TYR A 108 -11.92 -8.97 23.98
CA TYR A 108 -12.00 -9.67 22.69
C TYR A 108 -13.43 -9.77 22.13
N ILE A 109 -14.45 -9.81 22.99
CA ILE A 109 -15.85 -9.89 22.58
C ILE A 109 -16.42 -8.49 22.27
N ASN A 110 -15.97 -7.45 22.98
CA ASN A 110 -16.34 -6.07 22.67
C ASN A 110 -15.65 -5.53 21.41
N LEU A 111 -14.41 -5.95 21.13
CA LEU A 111 -13.70 -5.67 19.88
C LEU A 111 -14.49 -6.14 18.65
N LYS A 112 -15.21 -7.27 18.73
CA LYS A 112 -16.04 -7.76 17.61
C LYS A 112 -17.24 -6.87 17.28
N SER A 113 -17.79 -6.16 18.27
CA SER A 113 -18.95 -5.27 18.05
C SER A 113 -18.52 -3.86 17.65
N GLU A 114 -17.37 -3.38 18.15
CA GLU A 114 -16.77 -2.12 17.71
C GLU A 114 -16.08 -2.24 16.34
N MET A 115 -15.55 -3.43 15.98
CA MET A 115 -15.00 -3.73 14.64
C MET A 115 -16.01 -3.58 13.49
N LEU A 116 -17.32 -3.60 13.77
CA LEU A 116 -18.38 -3.47 12.78
C LEU A 116 -18.84 -2.02 12.58
N THR A 117 -18.40 -1.08 13.41
CA THR A 117 -18.66 0.35 13.24
C THR A 117 -17.40 1.01 12.69
N TYR A 118 -16.99 0.56 11.50
CA TYR A 118 -15.85 1.14 10.82
C TYR A 118 -16.20 2.58 10.41
N ASP A 119 -15.40 3.56 10.82
CA ASP A 119 -15.47 4.93 10.29
C ASP A 119 -14.99 4.97 8.82
N PHE A 120 -15.66 4.23 7.94
CA PHE A 120 -15.67 4.50 6.50
C PHE A 120 -16.44 5.79 6.17
N ASN A 121 -17.16 6.35 7.15
CA ASN A 121 -17.86 7.63 7.04
C ASN A 121 -16.88 8.80 7.00
N ILE A 122 -16.15 8.87 5.90
CA ILE A 122 -15.56 10.11 5.42
C ILE A 122 -16.69 10.90 4.72
N SER A 123 -17.54 11.61 5.47
CA SER A 123 -18.46 12.62 4.91
C SER A 123 -17.81 14.02 5.02
N ASP A 124 -17.80 14.92 4.04
CA ASP A 124 -18.55 15.05 2.78
C ASP A 124 -17.63 14.97 1.55
N SER A 125 -18.07 14.25 0.52
CA SER A 125 -17.22 13.35 -0.26
C SER A 125 -17.13 13.67 -1.75
N ASN A 126 -16.04 14.31 -2.16
CA ASN A 126 -15.60 14.21 -3.55
C ASN A 126 -15.44 12.72 -3.89
N THR A 127 -16.07 12.29 -4.97
CA THR A 127 -16.05 10.90 -5.41
C THR A 127 -15.45 10.82 -6.80
N ILE A 128 -14.38 10.04 -6.92
CA ILE A 128 -13.61 9.86 -8.13
C ILE A 128 -13.74 8.40 -8.55
N PHE A 129 -13.96 8.18 -9.84
CA PHE A 129 -13.99 6.85 -10.44
C PHE A 129 -12.78 6.67 -11.35
N VAL A 130 -12.18 5.48 -11.28
CA VAL A 130 -11.04 5.08 -12.09
C VAL A 130 -11.32 3.74 -12.73
N ASN A 131 -11.09 3.61 -14.02
CA ASN A 131 -11.27 2.39 -14.78
C ASN A 131 -10.20 2.29 -15.87
N SER A 132 -9.23 1.38 -15.66
CA SER A 132 -8.13 1.14 -16.62
C SER A 132 -8.59 0.65 -18.00
N SER A 133 -9.82 0.14 -18.11
CA SER A 133 -10.39 -0.35 -19.37
C SER A 133 -11.28 0.70 -20.08
N TYR A 134 -11.41 1.90 -19.52
CA TYR A 134 -12.22 2.95 -20.13
C TYR A 134 -11.58 3.44 -21.44
N VAL A 135 -12.38 3.46 -22.51
CA VAL A 135 -11.93 3.78 -23.88
C VAL A 135 -12.35 5.17 -24.35
N GLY A 136 -13.13 5.92 -23.57
CA GLY A 136 -13.57 7.26 -23.98
C GLY A 136 -12.44 8.30 -23.93
N ASP A 137 -12.64 9.39 -24.65
CA ASP A 137 -11.62 10.44 -24.81
C ASP A 137 -11.51 11.38 -23.60
N GLU A 138 -12.62 11.61 -22.91
CA GLU A 138 -12.69 12.49 -21.75
C GLU A 138 -12.50 11.73 -20.43
N GLU A 139 -11.57 12.19 -19.58
CA GLU A 139 -11.31 11.66 -18.25
C GLU A 139 -11.61 12.71 -17.18
N LEU A 140 -12.83 12.69 -16.63
CA LEU A 140 -13.32 13.69 -15.67
C LEU A 140 -13.42 13.15 -14.24
N GLY A 141 -13.10 11.88 -14.02
CA GLY A 141 -13.23 11.21 -12.73
C GLY A 141 -14.67 10.94 -12.32
N THR A 142 -15.65 11.15 -13.20
CA THR A 142 -17.06 10.79 -12.96
C THR A 142 -17.29 9.32 -13.29
N GLN A 143 -18.45 8.77 -12.91
CA GLN A 143 -18.75 7.38 -13.23
C GLN A 143 -18.87 7.12 -14.75
N SER A 144 -19.38 8.10 -15.51
CA SER A 144 -19.51 8.01 -16.97
C SER A 144 -18.20 8.29 -17.71
N ASN A 145 -17.35 9.17 -17.14
CA ASN A 145 -16.06 9.57 -17.70
C ASN A 145 -14.95 9.37 -16.64
N PRO A 146 -14.65 8.12 -16.25
CA PRO A 146 -13.68 7.84 -15.20
C PRO A 146 -12.26 8.19 -15.65
N PHE A 147 -11.35 8.36 -14.70
CA PHE A 147 -9.93 8.39 -15.02
C PHE A 147 -9.46 7.01 -15.48
N LYS A 148 -8.54 6.95 -16.44
CA LYS A 148 -7.93 5.68 -16.90
C LYS A 148 -6.84 5.20 -15.96
N THR A 149 -6.13 6.12 -15.31
CA THR A 149 -4.99 5.79 -14.44
C THR A 149 -5.21 6.26 -13.00
N ILE A 150 -4.58 5.53 -12.07
CA ILE A 150 -4.56 5.95 -10.66
C ILE A 150 -3.76 7.25 -10.46
N SER A 151 -2.77 7.52 -11.31
CA SER A 151 -1.99 8.76 -11.27
C SER A 151 -2.84 9.98 -11.65
N SER A 152 -3.70 9.87 -12.66
CA SER A 152 -4.66 10.94 -13.01
C SER A 152 -5.61 11.23 -11.84
N ALA A 153 -6.17 10.18 -11.25
CA ALA A 153 -7.04 10.30 -10.07
C ALA A 153 -6.31 10.90 -8.86
N TYR A 154 -5.07 10.49 -8.60
CA TYR A 154 -4.22 11.04 -7.56
C TYR A 154 -3.92 12.53 -7.76
N ASN A 155 -3.57 12.93 -8.99
CA ASN A 155 -3.30 14.34 -9.30
C ASN A 155 -4.53 15.21 -9.09
N TYR A 156 -5.70 14.74 -9.53
CA TYR A 156 -6.97 15.41 -9.26
C TYR A 156 -7.23 15.52 -7.75
N PHE A 157 -7.16 14.38 -7.04
CA PHE A 157 -7.30 14.33 -5.58
C PHE A 157 -6.36 15.30 -4.87
N ASN A 158 -5.09 15.36 -5.26
CA ASN A 158 -4.10 16.18 -4.57
C ASN A 158 -4.37 17.69 -4.75
N ASN A 159 -4.79 18.09 -5.95
CA ASN A 159 -5.09 19.48 -6.28
C ASN A 159 -6.48 19.95 -5.81
N ASP A 160 -7.37 19.03 -5.47
CA ASP A 160 -8.70 19.33 -4.98
C ASP A 160 -8.67 19.99 -3.58
N THR A 161 -9.56 20.95 -3.34
CA THR A 161 -9.75 21.60 -2.04
C THR A 161 -10.48 20.72 -1.03
N ASN A 162 -11.13 19.63 -1.47
CA ASN A 162 -11.78 18.70 -0.57
C ASN A 162 -10.77 18.04 0.38
N SER A 163 -11.09 18.07 1.67
CA SER A 163 -10.27 17.46 2.73
C SER A 163 -10.45 15.94 2.82
N LYS A 164 -11.37 15.39 2.02
CA LYS A 164 -11.99 14.08 2.14
C LYS A 164 -12.42 13.58 0.77
N THR A 165 -11.90 12.44 0.33
CA THR A 165 -12.19 11.91 -1.01
C THR A 165 -12.38 10.40 -1.00
N ASN A 166 -13.33 9.93 -1.78
CA ASN A 166 -13.49 8.52 -2.15
C ASN A 166 -12.95 8.32 -3.57
N ILE A 167 -12.09 7.33 -3.75
CA ILE A 167 -11.63 6.89 -5.07
C ILE A 167 -12.04 5.43 -5.24
N PHE A 168 -12.89 5.18 -6.23
CA PHE A 168 -13.34 3.84 -6.61
C PHE A 168 -12.56 3.36 -7.82
N LEU A 169 -11.89 2.22 -7.69
CA LEU A 169 -11.14 1.58 -8.76
C LEU A 169 -11.93 0.40 -9.31
N ALA A 170 -12.17 0.37 -10.62
CA ALA A 170 -12.62 -0.82 -11.31
C ALA A 170 -11.58 -1.95 -11.20
N ASP A 171 -12.00 -3.19 -11.45
CA ASP A 171 -11.06 -4.28 -11.72
C ASP A 171 -10.10 -3.88 -12.85
N GLY A 172 -8.80 -4.15 -12.66
CA GLY A 172 -7.74 -3.66 -13.52
C GLY A 172 -6.39 -3.59 -12.82
N THR A 173 -5.33 -3.41 -13.62
CA THR A 173 -3.97 -3.18 -13.11
C THR A 173 -3.57 -1.71 -13.30
N TYR A 174 -3.25 -1.06 -12.19
CA TYR A 174 -2.88 0.36 -12.13
C TYR A 174 -1.41 0.48 -11.77
N THR A 175 -0.58 0.85 -12.75
CA THR A 175 0.87 1.02 -12.53
C THR A 175 1.15 2.38 -11.88
N VAL A 176 2.02 2.38 -10.88
CA VAL A 176 2.49 3.54 -10.15
C VAL A 176 3.97 3.73 -10.46
N SER A 177 4.28 4.69 -11.33
CA SER A 177 5.64 4.93 -11.83
C SER A 177 6.49 5.81 -10.90
N GLY A 178 5.89 6.34 -9.84
CA GLY A 178 6.50 7.17 -8.82
C GLY A 178 5.64 7.19 -7.57
N ARG A 179 6.27 7.17 -6.39
CA ARG A 179 5.57 7.09 -5.09
C ARG A 179 4.56 8.22 -4.90
N MET A 180 3.30 7.85 -4.69
CA MET A 180 2.23 8.81 -4.45
C MET A 180 2.18 9.22 -2.97
N THR A 181 2.23 10.53 -2.70
CA THR A 181 2.18 11.05 -1.32
C THR A 181 0.77 11.46 -0.94
N ILE A 182 0.19 10.83 0.09
CA ILE A 182 -1.16 11.11 0.59
C ILE A 182 -1.06 11.95 1.86
N THR A 183 -1.63 13.16 1.82
CA THR A 183 -1.63 14.14 2.92
C THR A 183 -3.03 14.51 3.41
N LYS A 184 -4.07 13.94 2.79
CA LYS A 184 -5.49 14.21 3.09
C LYS A 184 -6.24 12.90 3.30
N ASN A 185 -7.44 12.99 3.86
CA ASN A 185 -8.25 11.81 4.14
C ASN A 185 -8.69 11.15 2.82
N LEU A 186 -8.52 9.84 2.73
CA LEU A 186 -8.76 9.08 1.51
C LEU A 186 -9.40 7.74 1.82
N ASN A 187 -10.48 7.41 1.12
CA ASN A 187 -10.91 6.05 0.92
C ASN A 187 -10.52 5.61 -0.49
N LEU A 188 -9.60 4.66 -0.61
CA LEU A 188 -9.25 4.03 -1.88
C LEU A 188 -9.85 2.62 -1.89
N ILE A 189 -10.84 2.42 -2.75
CA ILE A 189 -11.72 1.25 -2.72
C ILE A 189 -11.63 0.56 -4.08
N GLY A 190 -11.09 -0.66 -4.08
CA GLY A 190 -11.14 -1.54 -5.24
C GLY A 190 -12.49 -2.24 -5.38
N GLN A 191 -12.86 -2.52 -6.63
CA GLN A 191 -14.00 -3.36 -6.95
C GLN A 191 -13.82 -4.78 -6.40
N SER A 192 -12.59 -5.33 -6.47
CA SER A 192 -12.28 -6.62 -5.89
C SER A 192 -10.80 -6.77 -5.50
N THR A 193 -10.53 -7.44 -4.38
CA THR A 193 -9.13 -7.65 -3.92
C THR A 193 -8.28 -8.38 -4.93
N LEU A 194 -8.84 -9.34 -5.67
CA LEU A 194 -8.08 -10.21 -6.58
C LEU A 194 -7.80 -9.55 -7.93
N ASN A 195 -8.66 -8.64 -8.40
CA ASN A 195 -8.54 -8.07 -9.74
C ASN A 195 -8.28 -6.57 -9.74
N THR A 196 -8.45 -5.85 -8.62
CA THR A 196 -7.97 -4.47 -8.47
C THR A 196 -6.52 -4.49 -7.96
N ILE A 197 -5.58 -4.32 -8.87
CA ILE A 197 -4.14 -4.43 -8.61
C ILE A 197 -3.49 -3.04 -8.73
N ILE A 198 -2.80 -2.60 -7.68
CA ILE A 198 -1.92 -1.44 -7.73
C ILE A 198 -0.48 -1.96 -7.76
N ASP A 199 0.22 -1.62 -8.84
CA ASP A 199 1.53 -2.16 -9.17
C ASP A 199 2.62 -1.10 -9.05
N GLY A 200 3.56 -1.29 -8.15
CA GLY A 200 4.67 -0.36 -7.89
C GLY A 200 5.82 -0.44 -8.89
N GLU A 201 5.77 -1.27 -9.93
CA GLU A 201 6.80 -1.39 -10.95
C GLU A 201 8.22 -1.61 -10.36
N ALA A 202 8.47 -2.80 -9.81
CA ALA A 202 9.68 -3.16 -9.03
C ALA A 202 11.04 -2.78 -9.64
N ASN A 203 11.11 -2.56 -10.95
CA ASN A 203 12.35 -2.21 -11.65
C ASN A 203 12.78 -0.75 -11.42
N ARG A 204 11.90 0.10 -10.87
CA ARG A 204 12.24 1.48 -10.55
C ARG A 204 12.86 1.59 -9.16
N TYR A 205 14.03 2.23 -9.12
CA TYR A 205 14.77 2.41 -7.88
C TYR A 205 13.99 3.31 -6.91
N ASN A 206 13.65 2.80 -5.72
CA ASN A 206 12.95 3.54 -4.66
C ASN A 206 11.52 3.99 -5.03
N ASN A 207 10.80 3.11 -5.72
CA ASN A 207 9.39 3.25 -6.02
C ASN A 207 8.50 2.48 -5.03
N GLY A 208 8.35 3.02 -3.82
CA GLY A 208 7.21 2.65 -2.98
C GLY A 208 5.91 3.10 -3.66
N ILE A 209 4.79 2.42 -3.39
CA ILE A 209 3.51 2.79 -4.01
C ILE A 209 2.95 4.04 -3.34
N PHE A 210 2.84 4.03 -2.01
CA PHE A 210 2.28 5.12 -1.23
C PHE A 210 3.21 5.60 -0.12
N PHE A 211 3.24 6.91 0.08
CA PHE A 211 3.77 7.56 1.28
C PHE A 211 2.67 8.37 1.95
N ILE A 212 2.32 8.03 3.18
CA ILE A 212 1.19 8.61 3.90
C ILE A 212 1.77 9.41 5.06
N SER A 213 1.58 10.72 5.03
CA SER A 213 2.19 11.63 6.00
C SER A 213 1.32 12.85 6.21
N PRO A 214 1.32 13.48 7.41
CA PRO A 214 0.80 14.83 7.55
C PRO A 214 1.49 15.78 6.57
N PRO A 215 0.79 16.84 6.09
CA PRO A 215 1.46 17.91 5.37
C PRO A 215 2.55 18.58 6.23
N LEU A 216 3.53 19.25 5.61
CA LEU A 216 4.70 19.85 6.29
C LEU A 216 4.37 21.06 7.21
N ALA A 217 3.10 21.29 7.55
CA ALA A 217 2.69 22.40 8.40
C ALA A 217 2.80 22.05 9.89
N TYR A 218 3.21 23.03 10.70
CA TYR A 218 3.46 22.88 12.14
C TYR A 218 2.25 22.38 12.98
N TYR A 219 1.03 22.45 12.42
CA TYR A 219 -0.22 21.93 13.02
C TYR A 219 -0.99 21.01 12.07
N ALA A 220 -0.27 20.32 11.19
CA ALA A 220 -0.88 19.43 10.23
C ALA A 220 -1.65 18.29 10.91
N ILE A 221 -2.90 18.11 10.50
CA ILE A 221 -3.71 16.97 10.92
C ILE A 221 -3.24 15.76 10.12
N SER A 222 -2.93 14.68 10.83
CA SER A 222 -2.59 13.39 10.24
C SER A 222 -3.75 12.85 9.40
N PRO A 223 -3.52 12.43 8.14
CA PRO A 223 -4.58 11.85 7.34
C PRO A 223 -5.06 10.52 7.91
N LEU A 224 -6.36 10.28 7.78
CA LEU A 224 -6.98 8.96 7.89
C LEU A 224 -7.14 8.37 6.49
N VAL A 225 -6.48 7.25 6.23
CA VAL A 225 -6.51 6.56 4.93
C VAL A 225 -7.09 5.16 5.09
N ASN A 226 -8.04 4.81 4.23
CA ASN A 226 -8.61 3.48 4.15
C ASN A 226 -8.30 2.87 2.78
N PHE A 227 -7.70 1.68 2.80
CA PHE A 227 -7.53 0.84 1.61
C PHE A 227 -8.44 -0.37 1.73
N VAL A 228 -9.30 -0.56 0.74
CA VAL A 228 -10.31 -1.63 0.75
C VAL A 228 -10.26 -2.41 -0.56
N ASN A 229 -10.27 -3.74 -0.49
CA ASN A 229 -10.39 -4.60 -1.68
C ASN A 229 -9.30 -4.37 -2.74
N ILE A 230 -8.03 -4.24 -2.34
CA ILE A 230 -6.92 -3.94 -3.26
C ILE A 230 -5.77 -4.92 -3.07
N THR A 231 -5.15 -5.34 -4.17
CA THR A 231 -3.82 -5.97 -4.15
C THR A 231 -2.73 -4.92 -4.41
N PHE A 232 -1.77 -4.79 -3.50
CA PHE A 232 -0.53 -4.04 -3.68
C PHE A 232 0.59 -4.98 -4.06
N THR A 233 1.26 -4.73 -5.17
CA THR A 233 2.35 -5.60 -5.63
C THR A 233 3.53 -4.86 -6.21
N ARG A 234 4.69 -5.52 -6.16
CA ARG A 234 5.93 -5.07 -6.81
C ARG A 234 6.37 -3.66 -6.40
N GLY A 235 5.97 -3.19 -5.22
CA GLY A 235 6.54 -1.97 -4.64
C GLY A 235 8.00 -2.21 -4.21
N ASN A 236 8.87 -1.21 -4.42
CA ASN A 236 10.31 -1.30 -4.15
C ASN A 236 10.83 -0.02 -3.48
N SER A 237 10.95 0.02 -2.16
CA SER A 237 11.31 1.23 -1.38
C SER A 237 12.38 0.91 -0.33
N TYR A 238 12.92 1.91 0.36
CA TYR A 238 13.73 1.68 1.57
C TYR A 238 12.87 1.38 2.80
N TYR A 239 11.71 2.03 2.84
CA TYR A 239 10.74 1.96 3.91
C TYR A 239 9.40 1.57 3.31
N GLY A 240 8.85 0.43 3.71
CA GLY A 240 7.53 0.01 3.23
C GLY A 240 7.57 -0.25 1.73
N GLY A 241 7.93 -1.47 1.30
CA GLY A 241 8.06 -1.76 -0.13
C GLY A 241 6.82 -1.31 -0.93
N ALA A 242 5.61 -1.54 -0.41
CA ALA A 242 4.39 -0.94 -0.93
C ALA A 242 4.06 0.41 -0.26
N VAL A 243 3.95 0.44 1.08
CA VAL A 243 3.36 1.58 1.80
C VAL A 243 4.25 2.02 2.95
N TYR A 244 4.66 3.28 2.91
CA TYR A 244 5.28 3.95 4.05
C TYR A 244 4.26 4.87 4.73
N ILE A 245 4.04 4.66 6.03
CA ILE A 245 3.16 5.45 6.90
C ILE A 245 4.03 6.21 7.88
N ASN A 246 3.94 7.54 7.87
CA ASN A 246 4.60 8.43 8.81
C ASN A 246 3.53 9.19 9.59
N GLN A 247 3.44 9.00 10.90
CA GLN A 247 2.57 9.75 11.81
C GLN A 247 1.12 9.86 11.34
N SER A 248 0.59 8.82 10.68
CA SER A 248 -0.74 8.83 10.05
C SER A 248 -1.58 7.63 10.49
N ALA A 249 -2.90 7.73 10.35
CA ALA A 249 -3.81 6.63 10.65
C ALA A 249 -4.20 5.90 9.35
N VAL A 250 -3.93 4.60 9.28
CA VAL A 250 -4.19 3.81 8.07
C VAL A 250 -4.89 2.50 8.40
N ASN A 251 -5.89 2.19 7.59
CA ASN A 251 -6.73 1.02 7.70
C ASN A 251 -6.61 0.19 6.42
N PHE A 252 -6.29 -1.09 6.54
CA PHE A 252 -6.26 -2.05 5.43
C PHE A 252 -7.33 -3.10 5.65
N VAL A 253 -8.29 -3.20 4.71
CA VAL A 253 -9.45 -4.09 4.84
C VAL A 253 -9.59 -4.92 3.57
N TYR A 254 -9.56 -6.24 3.69
CA TYR A 254 -9.62 -7.14 2.53
C TYR A 254 -8.55 -6.81 1.48
N THR A 255 -7.32 -6.58 1.92
CA THR A 255 -6.20 -6.24 1.02
C THR A 255 -5.25 -7.42 0.85
N ARG A 256 -4.45 -7.38 -0.21
CA ARG A 256 -3.33 -8.31 -0.40
C ARG A 256 -2.05 -7.54 -0.65
N PHE A 257 -0.99 -7.90 0.05
CA PHE A 257 0.37 -7.42 -0.22
C PHE A 257 1.16 -8.56 -0.80
N LYS A 258 1.57 -8.45 -2.06
CA LYS A 258 2.25 -9.52 -2.79
C LYS A 258 3.56 -9.05 -3.38
N ASN A 259 4.65 -9.74 -3.08
CA ASN A 259 5.96 -9.52 -3.72
C ASN A 259 6.43 -8.06 -3.63
N ASN A 260 6.22 -7.40 -2.50
CA ASN A 260 6.76 -6.08 -2.24
C ASN A 260 8.12 -6.21 -1.56
N TYR A 261 9.04 -5.31 -1.88
CA TYR A 261 10.43 -5.38 -1.47
C TYR A 261 10.86 -4.09 -0.79
N ALA A 262 11.40 -4.21 0.42
CA ALA A 262 12.16 -3.15 1.05
C ALA A 262 13.66 -3.46 0.93
N LYS A 263 14.44 -2.51 0.39
CA LYS A 263 15.89 -2.63 0.22
C LYS A 263 16.66 -1.71 1.14
N ASP A 264 17.92 -2.02 1.38
CA ASP A 264 18.78 -1.19 2.22
C ASP A 264 19.03 0.17 1.58
N TYR A 265 19.11 1.19 2.44
CA TYR A 265 19.47 2.55 2.05
C TYR A 265 20.96 2.76 2.26
N VAL A 266 21.70 2.97 1.17
CA VAL A 266 23.13 3.31 1.25
C VAL A 266 23.26 4.83 1.24
N TYR A 267 23.70 5.39 2.37
CA TYR A 267 24.03 6.81 2.45
C TYR A 267 25.47 7.02 2.00
N TYR A 268 25.63 7.42 0.75
CA TYR A 268 26.93 7.51 0.08
C TYR A 268 27.96 8.37 0.83
N TYR A 269 27.54 9.46 1.46
CA TYR A 269 28.47 10.39 2.13
C TYR A 269 29.11 9.81 3.40
N GLU A 270 28.44 8.90 4.09
CA GLU A 270 28.98 8.26 5.31
C GLU A 270 29.43 6.82 5.07
N GLN A 271 29.31 6.32 3.82
CA GLN A 271 29.46 4.90 3.48
C GLN A 271 28.67 3.99 4.44
N LYS A 272 27.51 4.48 4.88
CA LYS A 272 26.71 3.82 5.90
C LYS A 272 25.48 3.22 5.27
N THR A 273 25.29 1.93 5.50
CA THR A 273 24.10 1.19 5.08
C THR A 273 23.10 1.19 6.22
N TYR A 274 21.92 1.72 5.94
CA TYR A 274 20.77 1.68 6.84
C TYR A 274 19.87 0.51 6.40
N PRO A 275 19.52 -0.40 7.32
CA PRO A 275 18.75 -1.58 6.98
C PRO A 275 17.36 -1.20 6.48
N ALA A 276 16.88 -1.92 5.47
CA ALA A 276 15.52 -1.84 4.98
C ALA A 276 14.53 -2.09 6.12
N SER A 277 13.37 -1.45 6.07
CA SER A 277 12.31 -1.70 7.06
C SER A 277 10.96 -1.89 6.39
N GLY A 278 10.26 -2.96 6.79
CA GLY A 278 8.89 -3.25 6.38
C GLY A 278 8.74 -3.64 4.91
N GLY A 279 8.92 -4.93 4.58
CA GLY A 279 8.91 -5.41 3.18
C GLY A 279 7.65 -5.01 2.41
N ALA A 280 6.47 -5.08 3.04
CA ALA A 280 5.23 -4.55 2.48
C ALA A 280 4.90 -3.15 3.02
N ILE A 281 4.82 -3.04 4.35
CA ILE A 281 4.37 -1.85 5.06
C ILE A 281 5.43 -1.46 6.08
N TYR A 282 5.75 -0.18 6.16
CA TYR A 282 6.51 0.40 7.26
C TYR A 282 5.70 1.51 7.92
N ASN A 283 5.62 1.49 9.25
CA ASN A 283 4.89 2.47 10.05
C ASN A 283 5.84 3.17 11.03
N ASP A 284 6.12 4.45 10.77
CA ASP A 284 6.86 5.33 11.67
C ASP A 284 5.87 6.20 12.45
N LYS A 285 5.64 5.85 13.72
CA LYS A 285 4.83 6.64 14.69
C LYS A 285 3.37 6.90 14.26
N GLY A 286 2.87 6.18 13.27
CA GLY A 286 1.46 6.19 12.89
C GLY A 286 0.65 5.12 13.63
N PHE A 287 -0.62 5.02 13.27
CA PHE A 287 -1.54 4.03 13.78
C PHE A 287 -2.08 3.18 12.63
N VAL A 288 -1.94 1.86 12.72
CA VAL A 288 -2.29 0.94 11.62
C VAL A 288 -3.27 -0.11 12.10
N ARG A 289 -4.35 -0.31 11.32
CA ARG A 289 -5.24 -1.47 11.47
C ARG A 289 -5.23 -2.31 10.21
N ILE A 290 -5.18 -3.62 10.37
CA ILE A 290 -5.18 -4.59 9.27
C ILE A 290 -6.25 -5.64 9.56
N TYR A 291 -7.18 -5.82 8.62
CA TYR A 291 -8.28 -6.75 8.75
C TYR A 291 -8.43 -7.58 7.48
N ASN A 292 -8.61 -8.89 7.67
CA ASN A 292 -8.89 -9.85 6.59
C ASN A 292 -7.97 -9.70 5.39
N SER A 293 -6.68 -9.42 5.64
CA SER A 293 -5.70 -9.12 4.61
C SER A 293 -4.63 -10.21 4.53
N VAL A 294 -4.03 -10.36 3.35
CA VAL A 294 -3.06 -11.42 3.05
C VAL A 294 -1.70 -10.80 2.73
N PHE A 295 -0.63 -11.35 3.27
CA PHE A 295 0.76 -10.98 2.97
C PHE A 295 1.49 -12.18 2.37
N GLU A 296 2.08 -12.03 1.19
CA GLU A 296 2.71 -13.12 0.45
C GLU A 296 4.00 -12.63 -0.24
N GLY A 297 5.13 -13.29 0.02
CA GLY A 297 6.38 -13.04 -0.71
C GLY A 297 6.96 -11.63 -0.53
N ASN A 298 6.55 -10.89 0.51
CA ASN A 298 7.11 -9.58 0.80
C ASN A 298 8.43 -9.74 1.56
N THR A 299 9.46 -8.97 1.22
CA THR A 299 10.80 -9.14 1.80
C THR A 299 11.41 -7.81 2.22
N ALA A 300 12.19 -7.82 3.30
CA ALA A 300 13.03 -6.70 3.72
C ALA A 300 14.48 -7.17 3.76
N ASN A 301 15.39 -6.41 3.15
CA ASN A 301 16.83 -6.70 3.11
C ASN A 301 17.22 -8.05 2.46
N GLY A 302 16.40 -8.60 1.57
CA GLY A 302 16.74 -9.82 0.81
C GLY A 302 16.80 -11.12 1.63
N SER A 303 16.76 -11.05 2.97
CA SER A 303 16.40 -12.18 3.81
C SER A 303 14.89 -12.31 3.82
N SER A 304 14.35 -13.34 3.18
CA SER A 304 12.95 -13.70 3.35
C SER A 304 12.74 -14.18 4.79
N ASP A 305 12.23 -13.30 5.65
CA ASP A 305 11.59 -13.74 6.88
C ASP A 305 10.22 -14.33 6.51
N ALA A 306 10.18 -15.66 6.47
CA ALA A 306 8.97 -16.46 6.44
C ALA A 306 8.66 -16.97 7.85
#